data_AF-A0A4C2EFR8-F1
#
_entry.id   AF-A0A4C2EFR8-F1
#
_cell.length_a   1.000
_cell.length_b   1.000
_cell.length_c   1.000
_cell.angle_alpha   90.00
_cell.angle_beta   90.00
_cell.angle_gamma   90.00
#
_symmetry.space_group_name_H-M   'P 1'
#
loop_
_entity.id
_entity.type
_entity.pdbx_description
1 polymer ?
#
loop_
_entity_poly.entity_id
_entity_poly.type
_entity_poly.pdbx_seq_one_letter_code
_entity_poly.pdbx_strand_id
1 'polypeptide(L)'
;MYTEAELRALEALQGELTVSGLAEELNRSRSYVSELVDRMESKGLVHTSREGKQKRINRSDARAIELFDSFVQQYTHIPFPELLGGATLRILYYLQSPATAAQLAERVDVHRSTVHRSLSPLEHRGMIYKSDGKYRLNDEFEELSTLAREFAHLRHRHRAEGHAESFTLLWESLDEFLVQTRTVIDEDMFHLTGPELFQAYDLPLMARQRRYYLYSESVDDVSPAELCCHMLVIDDGTRSQSYCLLLISETAIDRDELLEAARKYEVGERVSNLLEYLDTEGESRSGHLPRWKEFRDLADDYGVTV
;
A
#
# COMPACT_ATOMS: atom_id res chain seq x y z
N MET A 1 3.70 4.63 -8.92
CA MET A 1 5.17 4.74 -8.69
C MET A 1 5.78 5.87 -9.52
N TYR A 2 6.98 6.32 -9.13
CA TYR A 2 7.69 7.43 -9.77
C TYR A 2 8.47 7.00 -11.02
N THR A 3 8.51 7.88 -12.01
CA THR A 3 9.20 7.68 -13.30
C THR A 3 10.64 8.17 -13.24
N GLU A 4 11.48 7.73 -14.19
CA GLU A 4 12.84 8.25 -14.38
C GLU A 4 12.87 9.78 -14.49
N ALA A 5 11.90 10.38 -15.21
CA ALA A 5 11.82 11.83 -15.37
C ALA A 5 11.52 12.55 -14.04
N GLU A 6 10.65 11.98 -13.20
CA GLU A 6 10.33 12.53 -11.88
C GLU A 6 11.53 12.41 -10.93
N LEU A 7 12.25 11.28 -10.95
CA LEU A 7 13.45 11.08 -10.12
C LEU A 7 14.60 11.99 -10.58
N ARG A 8 14.80 12.19 -11.89
CA ARG A 8 15.81 13.13 -12.40
C ARG A 8 15.49 14.57 -12.00
N ALA A 9 14.22 14.95 -12.08
CA ALA A 9 13.80 16.28 -11.63
C ALA A 9 13.98 16.43 -10.12
N LEU A 10 13.70 15.40 -9.34
CA LEU A 10 13.91 15.40 -7.90
C LEU A 10 15.39 15.56 -7.53
N GLU A 11 16.28 14.85 -8.23
CA GLU A 11 17.74 14.96 -8.06
C GLU A 11 18.26 16.36 -8.44
N ALA A 12 17.76 16.93 -9.54
CA ALA A 12 18.14 18.27 -10.00
C ALA A 12 17.65 19.41 -9.09
N LEU A 13 16.60 19.17 -8.28
CA LEU A 13 16.07 20.14 -7.31
C LEU A 13 16.97 20.27 -6.08
N GLN A 14 18.13 20.91 -6.24
CA GLN A 14 19.00 21.29 -5.13
C GLN A 14 18.54 22.66 -4.58
N GLY A 15 17.55 22.63 -3.68
CA GLY A 15 16.95 23.83 -3.09
C GLY A 15 15.73 24.35 -3.88
N GLU A 16 15.33 25.59 -3.62
CA GLU A 16 14.15 26.19 -4.26
C GLU A 16 14.46 26.61 -5.70
N LEU A 17 13.76 26.02 -6.68
CA LEU A 17 13.87 26.39 -8.10
C LEU A 17 12.55 26.91 -8.65
N THR A 18 12.64 27.68 -9.74
CA THR A 18 11.47 28.01 -10.56
C THR A 18 11.31 27.00 -11.69
N VAL A 19 10.13 26.91 -12.30
CA VAL A 19 9.90 26.11 -13.52
C VAL A 19 10.89 26.46 -14.63
N SER A 20 11.29 27.74 -14.75
CA SER A 20 12.26 28.15 -15.77
C SER A 20 13.67 27.65 -15.44
N GLY A 21 14.09 27.74 -14.18
CA GLY A 21 15.40 27.22 -13.75
C GLY A 21 15.51 25.71 -13.89
N LEU A 22 14.48 24.96 -13.47
CA LEU A 22 14.46 23.51 -13.64
C LEU A 22 14.43 23.08 -15.11
N ALA A 23 13.79 23.87 -15.99
CA ALA A 23 13.81 23.62 -17.44
C ALA A 23 15.19 23.80 -18.06
N GLU A 24 15.96 24.79 -17.61
CA GLU A 24 17.35 24.99 -18.02
C GLU A 24 18.24 23.83 -17.54
N GLU A 25 18.11 23.43 -16.28
CA GLU A 25 18.89 22.33 -15.68
C GLU A 25 18.63 20.98 -16.37
N LEU A 26 17.36 20.67 -16.65
CA LEU A 26 17.00 19.42 -17.33
C LEU A 26 17.18 19.48 -18.86
N ASN A 27 17.54 20.65 -19.41
CA ASN A 27 17.56 20.93 -20.85
C ASN A 27 16.24 20.52 -21.55
N ARG A 28 15.10 20.96 -21.00
CA ARG A 28 13.75 20.67 -21.49
C ARG A 28 12.92 21.95 -21.67
N SER A 29 11.78 21.84 -22.36
CA SER A 29 10.87 22.97 -22.51
C SER A 29 10.17 23.31 -21.19
N ARG A 30 9.87 24.59 -20.98
CA ARG A 30 9.12 25.05 -19.80
C ARG A 30 7.73 24.40 -19.70
N SER A 31 7.08 24.14 -20.83
CA SER A 31 5.79 23.44 -20.88
C SER A 31 5.92 22.02 -20.32
N TYR A 32 6.93 21.27 -20.79
CA TYR A 32 7.19 19.91 -20.32
C TYR A 32 7.51 19.88 -18.82
N VAL A 33 8.35 20.81 -18.35
CA VAL A 33 8.69 20.88 -16.92
C VAL A 33 7.49 21.29 -16.07
N SER A 34 6.61 22.18 -16.55
CA SER A 34 5.39 22.51 -15.83
C SER A 34 4.52 21.27 -15.63
N GLU A 35 4.26 20.50 -16.69
CA GLU A 35 3.48 19.26 -16.59
C GLU A 35 4.16 18.21 -15.70
N LEU A 36 5.50 18.14 -15.74
CA LEU A 36 6.27 17.25 -14.87
C LEU A 36 6.12 17.65 -13.40
N VAL A 37 6.23 18.93 -13.09
CA VAL A 37 6.06 19.47 -11.73
C VAL A 37 4.64 19.22 -11.24
N ASP A 38 3.63 19.41 -12.09
CA ASP A 38 2.23 19.15 -11.71
C ASP A 38 2.01 17.66 -11.37
N ARG A 39 2.65 16.73 -12.10
CA ARG A 39 2.64 15.29 -11.77
C ARG A 39 3.43 14.94 -10.51
N MET A 40 4.56 15.61 -10.26
CA MET A 40 5.35 15.42 -9.04
C MET A 40 4.58 15.91 -7.82
N GLU A 41 3.91 17.05 -7.95
CA GLU A 41 3.05 17.64 -6.92
C GLU A 41 1.86 16.74 -6.61
N SER A 42 1.17 16.21 -7.64
CA SER A 42 0.05 15.28 -7.45
C SER A 42 0.43 13.95 -6.81
N LYS A 43 1.73 13.67 -6.65
CA LYS A 43 2.25 12.45 -6.00
C LYS A 43 3.02 12.78 -4.71
N GLY A 44 3.04 14.04 -4.27
CA GLY A 44 3.66 14.46 -3.02
C GLY A 44 5.20 14.55 -3.02
N LEU A 45 5.86 14.50 -4.19
CA LEU A 45 7.32 14.69 -4.26
C LEU A 45 7.74 16.14 -4.02
N VAL A 46 6.88 17.08 -4.42
CA VAL A 46 7.14 18.52 -4.34
C VAL A 46 5.88 19.26 -3.91
N HIS A 47 6.07 20.45 -3.38
CA HIS A 47 5.03 21.44 -3.18
C HIS A 47 5.36 22.69 -3.97
N THR A 48 4.35 23.31 -4.53
CA THR A 48 4.54 24.53 -5.32
C THR A 48 3.89 25.71 -4.64
N SER A 49 4.56 26.84 -4.71
CA SER A 49 4.04 28.11 -4.20
C SER A 49 4.17 29.18 -5.28
N ARG A 50 3.31 30.19 -5.21
CA ARG A 50 3.39 31.35 -6.11
C ARG A 50 4.00 32.52 -5.37
N GLU A 51 5.07 33.07 -5.94
CA GLU A 51 5.61 34.35 -5.55
C GLU A 51 5.56 35.31 -6.75
N GLY A 52 4.63 36.25 -6.70
CA GLY A 52 4.31 37.12 -7.83
C GLY A 52 3.86 36.32 -9.06
N LYS A 53 4.65 36.40 -10.15
CA LYS A 53 4.37 35.69 -11.42
C LYS A 53 5.11 34.36 -11.54
N GLN A 54 5.93 33.99 -10.56
CA GLN A 54 6.78 32.79 -10.63
C GLN A 54 6.22 31.68 -9.74
N LYS A 55 6.16 30.46 -10.29
CA LYS A 55 5.88 29.23 -9.57
C LYS A 55 7.21 28.71 -9.00
N ARG A 56 7.36 28.74 -7.68
CA ARG A 56 8.47 28.12 -6.94
C ARG A 56 8.14 26.65 -6.69
N ILE A 57 9.18 25.83 -6.74
CA ILE A 57 9.12 24.38 -6.57
C ILE A 57 10.00 24.04 -5.37
N ASN A 58 9.39 23.42 -4.37
CA ASN A 58 10.06 22.97 -3.15
C ASN A 58 9.91 21.46 -3.04
N ARG A 59 10.97 20.75 -2.68
CA ARG A 59 10.89 19.31 -2.37
C ARG A 59 10.04 19.11 -1.11
N SER A 60 9.31 18.01 -1.01
CA SER A 60 8.67 17.66 0.26
C SER A 60 9.73 17.27 1.31
N ASP A 61 9.36 17.32 2.57
CA ASP A 61 10.18 16.92 3.71
C ASP A 61 9.98 15.43 4.06
N ALA A 62 9.48 14.64 3.11
CA ALA A 62 9.19 13.23 3.32
C ALA A 62 10.48 12.39 3.44
N ARG A 63 10.46 11.42 4.36
CA ARG A 63 11.54 10.42 4.55
C ARG A 63 12.00 9.77 3.25
N ALA A 64 11.09 9.51 2.32
CA ALA A 64 11.43 8.93 1.01
C ALA A 64 12.43 9.78 0.22
N ILE A 65 12.34 11.10 0.33
CA ILE A 65 13.22 12.06 -0.34
C ILE A 65 14.59 12.10 0.34
N GLU A 66 14.63 12.05 1.67
CA GLU A 66 15.88 11.96 2.44
C GLU A 66 16.66 10.68 2.13
N LEU A 67 15.97 9.53 2.05
CA LEU A 67 16.57 8.26 1.66
C LEU A 67 17.05 8.27 0.21
N PHE A 68 16.30 8.89 -0.70
CA PHE A 68 16.76 9.03 -2.08
C PHE A 68 18.04 9.87 -2.16
N ASP A 69 18.10 10.97 -1.41
CA ASP A 69 19.28 11.84 -1.35
C ASP A 69 20.49 11.12 -0.75
N SER A 70 20.31 10.30 0.28
CA SER A 70 21.43 9.54 0.86
C SER A 70 22.07 8.60 -0.17
N PHE A 71 21.27 7.92 -0.99
CA PHE A 71 21.76 7.09 -2.09
C PHE A 71 22.53 7.89 -3.13
N VAL A 72 21.92 8.97 -3.65
CA VAL A 72 22.54 9.81 -4.69
C VAL A 72 23.86 10.42 -4.19
N GLN A 73 23.91 10.86 -2.94
CA GLN A 73 25.11 11.45 -2.34
C GLN A 73 26.20 10.41 -2.03
N GLN A 74 25.81 9.23 -1.55
CA GLN A 74 26.75 8.15 -1.23
C GLN A 74 27.37 7.54 -2.49
N TYR A 75 26.59 7.38 -3.55
CA TYR A 75 27.03 6.75 -4.79
C TYR A 75 26.87 7.68 -6.00
N THR A 76 27.60 8.81 -5.99
CA THR A 76 27.51 9.88 -7.00
C THR A 76 27.75 9.47 -8.46
N HIS A 77 28.39 8.33 -8.70
CA HIS A 77 28.66 7.78 -10.03
C HIS A 77 27.53 6.87 -10.54
N ILE A 78 26.54 6.58 -9.70
CA ILE A 78 25.43 5.68 -10.00
C ILE A 78 24.22 6.52 -10.45
N PRO A 79 23.72 6.30 -11.68
CA PRO A 79 22.56 7.02 -12.20
C PRO A 79 21.26 6.43 -11.63
N PHE A 80 20.96 6.72 -10.35
CA PHE A 80 19.76 6.17 -9.69
C PHE A 80 18.44 6.50 -10.38
N PRO A 81 18.19 7.72 -10.91
CA PRO A 81 16.95 8.01 -11.61
C PRO A 81 16.65 7.04 -12.76
N GLU A 82 17.67 6.68 -13.54
CA GLU A 82 17.61 5.75 -14.67
C GLU A 82 17.40 4.31 -14.22
N LEU A 83 17.99 3.94 -13.09
CA LEU A 83 17.93 2.57 -12.58
C LEU A 83 16.61 2.27 -11.87
N LEU A 84 16.08 3.24 -11.12
CA LEU A 84 14.94 3.02 -10.23
C LEU A 84 13.59 3.34 -10.88
N GLY A 85 13.53 4.11 -11.96
CA GLY A 85 12.29 4.56 -12.57
C GLY A 85 11.25 3.45 -12.86
N GLY A 86 9.99 3.74 -12.54
CA GLY A 86 8.81 2.99 -12.97
C GLY A 86 8.74 1.57 -12.41
N ALA A 87 8.84 0.58 -13.31
CA ALA A 87 8.69 -0.83 -12.95
C ALA A 87 9.76 -1.31 -11.97
N THR A 88 10.97 -0.73 -12.00
CA THR A 88 12.03 -1.13 -11.07
C THR A 88 11.66 -0.83 -9.61
N LEU A 89 11.21 0.38 -9.30
CA LEU A 89 10.67 0.72 -7.97
C LEU A 89 9.52 -0.19 -7.55
N ARG A 90 8.58 -0.49 -8.46
CA ARG A 90 7.46 -1.40 -8.17
C ARG A 90 7.95 -2.81 -7.79
N ILE A 91 8.99 -3.31 -8.46
CA ILE A 91 9.58 -4.62 -8.15
C ILE A 91 10.35 -4.58 -6.84
N LEU A 92 11.15 -3.53 -6.61
CA LEU A 92 11.93 -3.34 -5.39
C LEU A 92 11.05 -3.26 -4.14
N TYR A 93 9.84 -2.73 -4.25
CA TYR A 93 8.84 -2.71 -3.16
C TYR A 93 8.63 -4.11 -2.54
N TYR A 94 8.63 -5.17 -3.37
CA TYR A 94 8.41 -6.56 -2.94
C TYR A 94 9.70 -7.36 -2.71
N LEU A 95 10.89 -6.75 -2.89
CA LEU A 95 12.18 -7.43 -2.80
C LEU A 95 12.87 -7.28 -1.43
N GLN A 96 12.09 -7.26 -0.34
CA GLN A 96 12.62 -7.33 1.03
C GLN A 96 13.15 -8.72 1.39
N SER A 97 12.78 -9.74 0.62
CA SER A 97 13.21 -11.12 0.79
C SER A 97 13.40 -11.77 -0.58
N PRO A 98 14.20 -12.85 -0.68
CA PRO A 98 14.48 -13.49 -1.96
C PRO A 98 13.21 -13.94 -2.69
N ALA A 99 13.04 -13.47 -3.92
CA ALA A 99 11.83 -13.73 -4.71
C ALA A 99 12.16 -14.16 -6.15
N THR A 100 11.37 -15.08 -6.68
CA THR A 100 11.49 -15.48 -8.10
C THR A 100 10.91 -14.40 -9.02
N ALA A 101 11.34 -14.39 -10.28
CA ALA A 101 10.76 -13.51 -11.29
C ALA A 101 9.24 -13.72 -11.46
N ALA A 102 8.76 -14.96 -11.25
CA ALA A 102 7.34 -15.29 -11.32
C ALA A 102 6.53 -14.61 -10.22
N GLN A 103 6.99 -14.70 -8.97
CA GLN A 103 6.34 -14.08 -7.82
C GLN A 103 6.34 -12.54 -7.92
N LEU A 104 7.45 -11.95 -8.38
CA LEU A 104 7.53 -10.50 -8.58
C LEU A 104 6.61 -10.02 -9.71
N ALA A 105 6.55 -10.78 -10.81
CA ALA A 105 5.67 -10.50 -11.94
C ALA A 105 4.19 -10.49 -11.53
N GLU A 106 3.78 -11.49 -10.76
CA GLU A 106 2.43 -11.61 -10.21
C GLU A 106 2.09 -10.45 -9.28
N ARG A 107 2.95 -10.12 -8.30
CA ARG A 107 2.69 -9.05 -7.32
C ARG A 107 2.64 -7.65 -7.92
N VAL A 108 3.41 -7.41 -9.00
CA VAL A 108 3.50 -6.08 -9.63
C VAL A 108 2.53 -5.94 -10.80
N ASP A 109 1.85 -7.03 -11.17
CA ASP A 109 1.02 -7.19 -12.38
C ASP A 109 1.77 -6.81 -13.66
N VAL A 110 2.88 -7.51 -13.92
CA VAL A 110 3.69 -7.33 -15.14
C VAL A 110 4.17 -8.66 -15.68
N HIS A 111 4.52 -8.70 -16.97
CA HIS A 111 5.13 -9.89 -17.55
C HIS A 111 6.51 -10.18 -16.94
N ARG A 112 6.89 -11.46 -16.80
CA ARG A 112 8.20 -11.89 -16.26
C ARG A 112 9.40 -11.27 -16.98
N SER A 113 9.28 -11.01 -18.28
CA SER A 113 10.34 -10.33 -19.06
C SER A 113 10.55 -8.87 -18.64
N THR A 114 9.51 -8.19 -18.12
CA THR A 114 9.64 -6.86 -17.53
C THR A 114 10.45 -6.92 -16.24
N VAL A 115 10.22 -7.93 -15.40
CA VAL A 115 11.03 -8.14 -14.18
C VAL A 115 12.50 -8.30 -14.52
N HIS A 116 12.84 -9.21 -15.44
CA HIS A 116 14.23 -9.41 -15.87
C HIS A 116 14.86 -8.14 -16.45
N ARG A 117 14.12 -7.39 -17.27
CA ARG A 117 14.59 -6.14 -17.87
C ARG A 117 14.85 -5.05 -16.83
N SER A 118 13.98 -4.92 -15.84
CA SER A 118 14.11 -3.93 -14.77
C SER A 118 15.25 -4.27 -13.81
N LEU A 119 15.48 -5.55 -13.51
CA LEU A 119 16.52 -5.96 -12.55
C LEU A 119 17.91 -6.13 -13.19
N SER A 120 18.00 -6.39 -14.49
CA SER A 120 19.29 -6.60 -15.16
C SER A 120 20.29 -5.43 -15.01
N PRO A 121 19.89 -4.14 -15.12
CA PRO A 121 20.80 -3.02 -14.86
C PRO A 121 21.36 -2.97 -13.43
N LEU A 122 20.57 -3.41 -12.44
CA LEU A 122 20.99 -3.50 -11.03
C LEU A 122 21.92 -4.70 -10.83
N GLU A 123 21.62 -5.84 -11.48
CA GLU A 123 22.45 -7.05 -11.46
C GLU A 123 23.84 -6.80 -12.06
N HIS A 124 23.93 -6.15 -13.22
CA HIS A 124 25.21 -5.78 -13.84
C HIS A 124 26.09 -4.85 -12.97
N ARG A 125 25.50 -4.19 -11.98
CA ARG A 125 26.18 -3.28 -11.04
C ARG A 125 26.40 -3.90 -9.67
N GLY A 126 26.07 -5.18 -9.48
CA GLY A 126 26.27 -5.89 -8.22
C GLY A 126 25.31 -5.48 -7.10
N MET A 127 24.24 -4.74 -7.40
CA MET A 127 23.22 -4.32 -6.42
C MET A 127 22.23 -5.45 -6.12
N ILE A 128 22.05 -6.35 -7.07
CA ILE A 128 21.19 -7.53 -6.97
C ILE A 128 21.98 -8.73 -7.45
N TYR A 129 21.77 -9.87 -6.81
CA TYR A 129 22.26 -11.15 -7.29
C TYR A 129 21.12 -12.15 -7.41
N LYS A 130 21.38 -13.20 -8.19
CA LYS A 130 20.44 -14.29 -8.41
C LYS A 130 21.03 -15.59 -7.89
N SER A 131 20.36 -16.20 -6.91
CA SER A 131 20.68 -17.52 -6.37
C SER A 131 19.44 -18.40 -6.41
N ASP A 132 19.58 -19.65 -6.87
CA ASP A 132 18.48 -20.63 -6.94
C ASP A 132 17.23 -20.09 -7.66
N GLY A 133 17.44 -19.30 -8.71
CA GLY A 133 16.35 -18.70 -9.49
C GLY A 133 15.65 -17.52 -8.80
N LYS A 134 16.07 -17.14 -7.58
CA LYS A 134 15.53 -16.01 -6.80
C LYS A 134 16.46 -14.81 -6.86
N TYR A 135 15.88 -13.64 -7.04
CA TYR A 135 16.57 -12.36 -6.90
C TYR A 135 16.66 -11.98 -5.44
N ARG A 136 17.80 -11.39 -5.04
CA ARG A 136 18.01 -10.80 -3.72
C ARG A 136 18.87 -9.54 -3.86
N LEU A 137 18.56 -8.50 -3.08
CA LEU A 137 19.41 -7.32 -2.96
C LEU A 137 20.72 -7.68 -2.25
N ASN A 138 21.82 -7.11 -2.72
CA ASN A 138 23.07 -7.08 -1.97
C ASN A 138 22.83 -6.35 -0.64
N ASP A 139 23.45 -6.82 0.44
CA ASP A 139 23.34 -6.27 1.79
C ASP A 139 23.63 -4.75 1.81
N GLU A 140 24.57 -4.27 0.99
CA GLU A 140 24.87 -2.82 0.83
C GLU A 140 23.73 -2.01 0.20
N PHE A 141 22.79 -2.67 -0.48
CA PHE A 141 21.69 -2.07 -1.24
C PHE A 141 20.30 -2.56 -0.77
N GLU A 142 20.19 -3.24 0.37
CA GLU A 142 18.89 -3.68 0.93
C GLU A 142 17.92 -2.50 1.14
N GLU A 143 18.45 -1.33 1.47
CA GLU A 143 17.68 -0.08 1.65
C GLU A 143 16.99 0.40 0.36
N LEU A 144 17.33 -0.12 -0.83
CA LEU A 144 16.57 0.19 -2.06
C LEU A 144 15.14 -0.32 -1.99
N SER A 145 14.89 -1.44 -1.31
CA SER A 145 13.53 -1.93 -1.08
C SER A 145 12.78 -1.01 -0.10
N THR A 146 13.47 -0.54 0.96
CA THR A 146 12.93 0.44 1.90
C THR A 146 12.56 1.73 1.20
N LEU A 147 13.45 2.28 0.37
CA LEU A 147 13.19 3.48 -0.43
C LEU A 147 11.94 3.30 -1.32
N ALA A 148 11.80 2.16 -1.99
CA ALA A 148 10.62 1.88 -2.79
C ALA A 148 9.33 1.86 -1.97
N ARG A 149 9.36 1.30 -0.75
CA ARG A 149 8.19 1.29 0.15
C ARG A 149 7.87 2.68 0.68
N GLU A 150 8.88 3.47 1.04
CA GLU A 150 8.71 4.86 1.48
C GLU A 150 8.13 5.74 0.37
N PHE A 151 8.51 5.49 -0.88
CA PHE A 151 7.91 6.15 -2.03
C PHE A 151 6.44 5.80 -2.24
N ALA A 152 6.03 4.55 -2.02
CA ALA A 152 4.62 4.15 -2.02
C ALA A 152 3.87 4.81 -0.86
N HIS A 153 4.46 4.80 0.34
CA HIS A 153 3.91 5.42 1.54
C HIS A 153 3.66 6.92 1.34
N LEU A 154 4.63 7.65 0.77
CA LEU A 154 4.48 9.07 0.45
C LEU A 154 3.27 9.33 -0.46
N ARG A 155 3.10 8.51 -1.50
CA ARG A 155 1.97 8.63 -2.43
C ARG A 155 0.64 8.36 -1.73
N HIS A 156 0.56 7.32 -0.91
CA HIS A 156 -0.65 6.95 -0.16
C HIS A 156 -1.03 8.03 0.84
N ARG A 157 -0.04 8.52 1.60
CA ARG A 157 -0.22 9.63 2.53
C ARG A 157 -0.70 10.90 1.83
N HIS A 158 -0.04 11.30 0.75
CA HIS A 158 -0.43 12.48 -0.01
C HIS A 158 -1.84 12.37 -0.56
N ARG A 159 -2.22 11.17 -1.03
CA ARG A 159 -3.59 10.92 -1.49
C ARG A 159 -4.60 11.03 -0.34
N ALA A 160 -4.34 10.43 0.81
CA ALA A 160 -5.22 10.53 1.97
C ALA A 160 -5.37 11.98 2.47
N GLU A 161 -4.28 12.76 2.48
CA GLU A 161 -4.29 14.20 2.84
C GLU A 161 -5.21 15.03 1.93
N GLY A 162 -5.36 14.64 0.66
CA GLY A 162 -6.29 15.29 -0.28
C GLY A 162 -7.77 15.15 0.09
N HIS A 163 -8.13 14.17 0.94
CA HIS A 163 -9.52 13.86 1.29
C HIS A 163 -9.83 13.99 2.79
N ALA A 164 -8.81 13.97 3.66
CA ALA A 164 -9.00 14.08 5.11
C ALA A 164 -7.86 14.83 5.79
N GLU A 165 -8.20 15.81 6.64
CA GLU A 165 -7.22 16.54 7.47
C GLU A 165 -6.59 15.66 8.57
N SER A 166 -7.35 14.69 9.07
CA SER A 166 -6.92 13.76 10.11
C SER A 166 -7.25 12.33 9.72
N PHE A 167 -6.21 11.52 9.57
CA PHE A 167 -6.33 10.12 9.19
C PHE A 167 -5.20 9.28 9.79
N THR A 168 -5.34 7.96 9.67
CA THR A 168 -4.30 6.99 10.02
C THR A 168 -4.31 5.90 8.97
N LEU A 169 -3.17 5.66 8.33
CA LEU A 169 -2.99 4.50 7.45
C LEU A 169 -2.81 3.26 8.33
N LEU A 170 -3.64 2.24 8.11
CA LEU A 170 -3.66 1.01 8.91
C LEU A 170 -2.92 -0.14 8.23
N TRP A 171 -2.90 -0.14 6.90
CA TRP A 171 -2.23 -1.13 6.06
C TRP A 171 -1.98 -0.52 4.68
N GLU A 172 -0.92 -0.96 4.03
CA GLU A 172 -0.49 -0.44 2.74
C GLU A 172 0.09 -1.57 1.87
N SER A 173 -0.30 -1.58 0.60
CA SER A 173 0.38 -2.33 -0.47
C SER A 173 1.08 -1.37 -1.43
N LEU A 174 1.49 -1.84 -2.60
CA LEU A 174 2.10 -1.00 -3.64
C LEU A 174 1.15 0.09 -4.16
N ASP A 175 -0.13 -0.25 -4.33
CA ASP A 175 -1.12 0.60 -5.00
C ASP A 175 -2.42 0.78 -4.19
N GLU A 176 -2.59 0.07 -3.07
CA GLU A 176 -3.78 0.14 -2.22
C GLU A 176 -3.40 0.47 -0.78
N PHE A 177 -4.34 1.01 0.00
CA PHE A 177 -4.16 1.22 1.43
C PHE A 177 -5.48 1.24 2.19
N LEU A 178 -5.44 0.84 3.45
CA LEU A 178 -6.55 1.00 4.39
C LEU A 178 -6.32 2.27 5.21
N VAL A 179 -7.35 3.13 5.25
CA VAL A 179 -7.30 4.39 5.98
C VAL A 179 -8.45 4.49 6.97
N GLN A 180 -8.13 4.98 8.16
CA GLN A 180 -9.09 5.36 9.18
C GLN A 180 -9.20 6.88 9.23
N THR A 181 -10.42 7.42 9.22
CA THR A 181 -10.66 8.85 9.40
C THR A 181 -12.02 9.13 10.04
N ARG A 182 -12.24 10.36 10.51
CA ARG A 182 -13.57 10.85 10.92
C ARG A 182 -14.34 11.49 9.75
N THR A 183 -13.63 11.89 8.70
CA THR A 183 -14.20 12.55 7.54
C THR A 183 -14.95 11.53 6.67
N VAL A 184 -16.09 11.92 6.12
CA VAL A 184 -16.75 11.15 5.07
C VAL A 184 -15.99 11.40 3.78
N ILE A 185 -15.54 10.32 3.13
CA ILE A 185 -14.89 10.40 1.81
C ILE A 185 -15.92 9.89 0.81
N ASP A 186 -16.29 10.74 -0.15
CA ASP A 186 -17.27 10.46 -1.20
C ASP A 186 -16.55 10.52 -2.55
N GLU A 187 -15.76 9.48 -2.82
CA GLU A 187 -14.90 9.36 -3.99
C GLU A 187 -14.89 7.90 -4.45
N ASP A 188 -15.07 7.65 -5.74
CA ASP A 188 -15.27 6.30 -6.31
C ASP A 188 -14.16 5.29 -5.97
N MET A 189 -12.94 5.78 -5.73
CA MET A 189 -11.79 4.92 -5.44
C MET A 189 -11.59 4.65 -3.95
N PHE A 190 -12.43 5.21 -3.08
CA PHE A 190 -12.41 5.02 -1.63
C PHE A 190 -13.63 4.19 -1.21
N HIS A 191 -13.41 2.88 -1.10
CA HIS A 191 -14.44 1.91 -0.79
C HIS A 191 -14.69 1.83 0.71
N LEU A 192 -15.93 2.03 1.14
CA LEU A 192 -16.30 1.88 2.54
C LEU A 192 -15.97 0.45 3.01
N THR A 193 -15.40 0.32 4.21
CA THR A 193 -15.08 -0.97 4.83
C THR A 193 -15.22 -0.90 6.35
N GLY A 194 -14.83 -1.97 7.04
CA GLY A 194 -14.86 -2.05 8.50
C GLY A 194 -16.28 -2.22 9.03
N PRO A 195 -16.53 -1.89 10.32
CA PRO A 195 -17.78 -2.19 10.99
C PRO A 195 -19.03 -1.63 10.29
N GLU A 196 -18.90 -0.47 9.63
CA GLU A 196 -20.01 0.19 8.94
C GLU A 196 -20.53 -0.64 7.75
N LEU A 197 -19.68 -1.40 7.06
CA LEU A 197 -20.09 -2.19 5.88
C LEU A 197 -20.89 -3.45 6.26
N PHE A 198 -20.84 -3.89 7.52
CA PHE A 198 -21.58 -5.08 7.98
C PHE A 198 -23.10 -4.92 7.85
N GLN A 199 -23.61 -3.67 7.83
CA GLN A 199 -25.03 -3.42 7.59
C GLN A 199 -25.49 -3.95 6.21
N ALA A 200 -24.61 -4.02 5.21
CA ALA A 200 -24.94 -4.58 3.90
C ALA A 200 -25.21 -6.09 3.92
N TYR A 201 -24.87 -6.77 5.02
CA TYR A 201 -25.04 -8.20 5.25
C TYR A 201 -26.02 -8.47 6.39
N ASP A 202 -26.95 -7.54 6.66
CA ASP A 202 -27.93 -7.63 7.75
C ASP A 202 -27.31 -7.77 9.16
N LEU A 203 -26.05 -7.35 9.32
CA LEU A 203 -25.31 -7.34 10.59
C LEU A 203 -25.09 -5.89 11.08
N PRO A 204 -26.11 -5.16 11.58
CA PRO A 204 -25.97 -3.75 11.95
C PRO A 204 -25.13 -3.58 13.23
N LEU A 205 -23.81 -3.54 13.07
CA LEU A 205 -22.88 -3.31 14.16
C LEU A 205 -23.03 -1.87 14.70
N MET A 206 -22.73 -1.69 15.99
CA MET A 206 -22.76 -0.38 16.63
C MET A 206 -21.82 0.61 15.91
N ALA A 207 -22.37 1.70 15.40
CA ALA A 207 -21.64 2.71 14.65
C ALA A 207 -20.45 3.26 15.46
N ARG A 208 -19.26 3.30 14.83
CA ARG A 208 -18.08 3.90 15.44
C ARG A 208 -17.98 5.38 15.05
N GLN A 209 -17.30 6.18 15.87
CA GLN A 209 -17.01 7.57 15.53
C GLN A 209 -16.01 7.72 14.37
N ARG A 210 -15.35 6.62 13.99
CA ARG A 210 -14.31 6.58 12.95
C ARG A 210 -14.78 5.65 11.84
N ARG A 211 -14.55 6.08 10.61
CA ARG A 211 -14.85 5.36 9.38
C ARG A 211 -13.58 4.77 8.81
N TYR A 212 -13.74 3.72 8.02
CA TYR A 212 -12.66 2.99 7.39
C TYR A 212 -12.92 2.90 5.91
N TYR A 213 -11.87 3.14 5.11
CA TYR A 213 -11.93 3.03 3.66
C TYR A 213 -10.76 2.21 3.15
N LEU A 214 -10.99 1.38 2.14
CA LEU A 214 -9.96 0.83 1.28
C LEU A 214 -9.82 1.76 0.08
N TYR A 215 -8.64 2.34 -0.10
CA TYR A 215 -8.29 2.94 -1.38
C TYR A 215 -7.85 1.85 -2.35
N SER A 216 -8.52 1.72 -3.49
CA SER A 216 -8.10 0.84 -4.59
C SER A 216 -8.64 1.34 -5.93
N GLU A 217 -7.81 1.26 -6.97
CA GLU A 217 -8.21 1.54 -8.36
C GLU A 217 -8.63 0.27 -9.12
N SER A 218 -8.38 -0.91 -8.55
CA SER A 218 -8.61 -2.20 -9.19
C SER A 218 -9.82 -2.96 -8.66
N VAL A 219 -10.39 -2.50 -7.54
CA VAL A 219 -11.54 -3.10 -6.88
C VAL A 219 -12.74 -2.19 -7.09
N ASP A 220 -13.89 -2.77 -7.42
CA ASP A 220 -15.15 -2.05 -7.54
C ASP A 220 -15.88 -1.94 -6.18
N ASP A 221 -15.83 -3.00 -5.37
CA ASP A 221 -16.46 -3.09 -4.05
C ASP A 221 -15.66 -4.04 -3.13
N VAL A 222 -15.74 -3.82 -1.81
CA VAL A 222 -15.10 -4.69 -0.81
C VAL A 222 -15.90 -5.99 -0.63
N SER A 223 -15.29 -7.12 -0.99
CA SER A 223 -15.87 -8.46 -0.80
C SER A 223 -16.02 -8.83 0.69
N PRO A 224 -16.87 -9.82 1.05
CA PRO A 224 -16.93 -10.36 2.42
C PRO A 224 -15.57 -10.88 2.92
N ALA A 225 -14.80 -11.53 2.04
CA ALA A 225 -13.46 -12.04 2.35
C ALA A 225 -12.50 -10.90 2.73
N GLU A 226 -12.48 -9.83 1.94
CA GLU A 226 -11.69 -8.64 2.22
C GLU A 226 -12.19 -7.91 3.47
N LEU A 227 -13.50 -7.75 3.65
CA LEU A 227 -14.09 -7.13 4.84
C LEU A 227 -13.68 -7.87 6.13
N CYS A 228 -13.72 -9.20 6.12
CA CYS A 228 -13.22 -10.03 7.22
C CYS A 228 -11.74 -9.73 7.52
N CYS A 229 -10.90 -9.64 6.48
CA CYS A 229 -9.49 -9.33 6.64
C CYS A 229 -9.26 -7.90 7.14
N HIS A 230 -10.00 -6.92 6.62
CA HIS A 230 -9.94 -5.52 7.03
C HIS A 230 -10.28 -5.36 8.51
N MET A 231 -11.30 -6.07 9.01
CA MET A 231 -11.64 -6.08 10.43
C MET A 231 -10.47 -6.54 11.30
N LEU A 232 -9.78 -7.61 10.89
CA LEU A 232 -8.62 -8.15 11.62
C LEU A 232 -7.37 -7.25 11.53
N VAL A 233 -7.24 -6.44 10.48
CA VAL A 233 -6.22 -5.38 10.40
C VAL A 233 -6.56 -4.23 11.36
N ILE A 234 -7.84 -3.84 11.43
CA ILE A 234 -8.30 -2.72 12.26
C ILE A 234 -8.14 -3.02 13.76
N ASP A 235 -8.51 -4.22 14.19
CA ASP A 235 -8.51 -4.63 15.59
C ASP A 235 -8.54 -6.16 15.69
N ASP A 236 -7.64 -6.75 16.47
CA ASP A 236 -7.53 -8.20 16.67
C ASP A 236 -8.21 -8.68 17.96
N GLY A 237 -8.91 -7.79 18.67
CA GLY A 237 -9.64 -8.12 19.88
C GLY A 237 -10.83 -9.07 19.67
N THR A 238 -11.31 -9.67 20.76
CA THR A 238 -12.44 -10.63 20.78
C THR A 238 -13.64 -10.15 19.99
N ARG A 239 -14.02 -8.88 20.11
CA ARG A 239 -15.19 -8.31 19.42
C ARG A 239 -15.04 -8.37 17.90
N SER A 240 -13.88 -7.97 17.38
CA SER A 240 -13.64 -7.93 15.93
C SER A 240 -13.57 -9.35 15.37
N GLN A 241 -12.96 -10.29 16.10
CA GLN A 241 -12.98 -11.71 15.74
C GLN A 241 -14.39 -12.31 15.75
N SER A 242 -15.21 -12.00 16.77
CA SER A 242 -16.61 -12.42 16.81
C SER A 242 -17.41 -11.91 15.61
N TYR A 243 -17.20 -10.66 15.19
CA TYR A 243 -17.87 -10.12 14.00
C TYR A 243 -17.40 -10.80 12.72
N CYS A 244 -16.10 -11.09 12.58
CA CYS A 244 -15.62 -11.90 11.45
C CYS A 244 -16.28 -13.28 11.42
N LEU A 245 -16.43 -13.94 12.57
CA LEU A 245 -17.12 -15.24 12.65
C LEU A 245 -18.60 -15.15 12.21
N LEU A 246 -19.31 -14.09 12.61
CA LEU A 246 -20.67 -13.83 12.13
C LEU A 246 -20.71 -13.67 10.61
N LEU A 247 -19.80 -12.84 10.05
CA LEU A 247 -19.74 -12.60 8.61
C LEU A 247 -19.45 -13.87 7.83
N ILE A 248 -18.48 -14.68 8.28
CA ILE A 248 -18.13 -15.96 7.65
C ILE A 248 -19.36 -16.89 7.64
N SER A 249 -20.09 -16.96 8.76
CA SER A 249 -21.24 -17.85 8.91
C SER A 249 -22.44 -17.38 8.07
N GLU A 250 -22.71 -16.07 8.05
CA GLU A 250 -23.85 -15.49 7.33
C GLU A 250 -23.66 -15.53 5.80
N THR A 251 -22.46 -15.23 5.32
CA THR A 251 -22.19 -15.10 3.87
C THR A 251 -21.67 -16.38 3.23
N ALA A 252 -21.35 -17.40 4.02
CA ALA A 252 -20.78 -18.67 3.56
C ALA A 252 -19.58 -18.47 2.61
N ILE A 253 -18.66 -17.59 3.00
CA ILE A 253 -17.46 -17.22 2.22
C ILE A 253 -16.69 -18.48 1.83
N ASP A 254 -16.23 -18.54 0.58
CA ASP A 254 -15.34 -19.61 0.16
C ASP A 254 -14.03 -19.59 0.97
N ARG A 255 -13.61 -20.76 1.44
CA ARG A 255 -12.44 -20.89 2.32
C ARG A 255 -11.15 -20.49 1.63
N ASP A 256 -10.99 -20.87 0.36
CA ASP A 256 -9.78 -20.58 -0.40
C ASP A 256 -9.72 -19.09 -0.74
N GLU A 257 -10.86 -18.49 -1.11
CA GLU A 257 -10.99 -17.04 -1.31
C GLU A 257 -10.59 -16.26 -0.04
N LEU A 258 -11.11 -16.65 1.12
CA LEU A 258 -10.80 -16.00 2.38
C LEU A 258 -9.32 -16.14 2.75
N LEU A 259 -8.70 -17.29 2.53
CA LEU A 259 -7.28 -17.52 2.79
C LEU A 259 -6.36 -16.75 1.82
N GLU A 260 -6.77 -16.61 0.56
CA GLU A 260 -6.07 -15.75 -0.42
C GLU A 260 -6.12 -14.28 0.00
N ALA A 261 -7.30 -13.77 0.36
CA ALA A 261 -7.44 -12.42 0.91
C ALA A 261 -6.61 -12.23 2.19
N ALA A 262 -6.63 -13.22 3.09
CA ALA A 262 -5.88 -13.17 4.33
C ALA A 262 -4.37 -13.07 4.13
N ARG A 263 -3.84 -13.66 3.04
CA ARG A 263 -2.43 -13.54 2.67
C ARG A 263 -2.08 -12.13 2.22
N LYS A 264 -2.97 -11.47 1.46
CA LYS A 264 -2.81 -10.07 1.00
C LYS A 264 -2.70 -9.11 2.19
N TYR A 265 -3.55 -9.26 3.19
CA TYR A 265 -3.60 -8.38 4.37
C TYR A 265 -2.73 -8.86 5.55
N GLU A 266 -1.92 -9.90 5.35
CA GLU A 266 -1.02 -10.45 6.37
C GLU A 266 -1.75 -10.90 7.66
N VAL A 267 -2.99 -11.41 7.49
CA VAL A 267 -3.86 -11.91 8.57
C VAL A 267 -4.10 -13.43 8.47
N GLY A 268 -3.33 -14.14 7.65
CA GLY A 268 -3.49 -15.57 7.34
C GLY A 268 -3.62 -16.48 8.57
N GLU A 269 -2.74 -16.34 9.56
CA GLU A 269 -2.81 -17.16 10.79
C GLU A 269 -4.11 -16.91 11.56
N ARG A 270 -4.54 -15.65 11.66
CA ARG A 270 -5.77 -15.26 12.36
C ARG A 270 -7.00 -15.82 11.66
N VAL A 271 -7.06 -15.74 10.34
CA VAL A 271 -8.14 -16.32 9.54
C VAL A 271 -8.18 -17.84 9.67
N SER A 272 -7.03 -18.53 9.60
CA SER A 272 -6.97 -19.97 9.83
C SER A 272 -7.53 -20.36 11.19
N ASN A 273 -7.22 -19.58 12.24
CA ASN A 273 -7.76 -19.78 13.58
C ASN A 273 -9.28 -19.59 13.64
N LEU A 274 -9.85 -18.61 12.93
CA LEU A 274 -11.31 -18.42 12.84
C LEU A 274 -11.99 -19.63 12.18
N LEU A 275 -11.41 -20.12 11.09
CA LEU A 275 -11.93 -21.27 10.35
C LEU A 275 -11.86 -22.55 11.19
N GLU A 276 -10.73 -22.80 11.86
CA GLU A 276 -10.58 -23.95 12.76
C GLU A 276 -11.54 -23.89 13.95
N TYR A 277 -11.79 -22.69 14.48
CA TYR A 277 -12.77 -22.47 15.54
C TYR A 277 -14.19 -22.85 15.10
N LEU A 278 -14.60 -22.47 13.89
CA LEU A 278 -15.90 -22.85 13.33
C LEU A 278 -15.95 -24.35 13.04
N ASP A 279 -14.91 -24.92 12.42
CA ASP A 279 -14.82 -26.35 12.08
C ASP A 279 -14.93 -27.25 13.32
N THR A 280 -14.51 -26.76 14.49
CA THR A 280 -14.46 -27.52 15.75
C THR A 280 -15.51 -27.11 16.77
N GLU A 281 -16.48 -26.26 16.39
CA GLU A 281 -17.49 -25.72 17.31
C GLU A 281 -16.87 -25.15 18.60
N GLY A 282 -15.72 -24.48 18.45
CA GLY A 282 -14.95 -23.86 19.52
C GLY A 282 -14.18 -24.80 20.45
N GLU A 283 -14.02 -26.09 20.12
CA GLU A 283 -13.08 -26.98 20.82
C GLU A 283 -11.63 -26.52 20.63
N SER A 284 -11.26 -26.14 19.41
CA SER A 284 -9.99 -25.47 19.13
C SER A 284 -10.18 -23.97 19.26
N ARG A 285 -9.54 -23.38 20.29
CA ARG A 285 -9.67 -21.96 20.62
C ARG A 285 -8.30 -21.36 20.90
N SER A 286 -7.87 -20.48 20.01
CA SER A 286 -6.62 -19.72 20.13
C SER A 286 -6.89 -18.24 20.45
N GLY A 287 -5.93 -17.61 21.13
CA GLY A 287 -5.92 -16.16 21.37
C GLY A 287 -7.18 -15.61 22.04
N HIS A 288 -7.80 -14.63 21.38
CA HIS A 288 -8.92 -13.82 21.89
C HIS A 288 -10.30 -14.33 21.45
N LEU A 289 -10.39 -15.54 20.91
CA LEU A 289 -11.66 -16.12 20.47
C LEU A 289 -12.67 -16.29 21.63
N PRO A 290 -13.96 -15.99 21.39
CA PRO A 290 -15.02 -16.17 22.39
C PRO A 290 -15.23 -17.64 22.72
N ARG A 291 -15.89 -17.94 23.85
CA ARG A 291 -16.39 -19.31 24.08
C ARG A 291 -17.48 -19.63 23.07
N TRP A 292 -17.60 -20.89 22.65
CA TRP A 292 -18.63 -21.32 21.69
C TRP A 292 -20.04 -20.88 22.08
N LYS A 293 -20.38 -21.02 23.36
CA LYS A 293 -21.67 -20.54 23.88
C LYS A 293 -21.85 -19.02 23.70
N GLU A 294 -20.83 -18.23 24.01
CA GLU A 294 -20.89 -16.76 23.88
C GLU A 294 -21.03 -16.35 22.41
N PHE A 295 -20.38 -17.09 21.49
CA PHE A 295 -20.53 -16.87 20.06
C PHE A 295 -21.92 -17.24 19.56
N ARG A 296 -22.49 -18.38 19.98
CA ARG A 296 -23.86 -18.77 19.62
C ARG A 296 -24.90 -17.76 20.14
N ASP A 297 -24.77 -17.33 21.40
CA ASP A 297 -25.66 -16.32 21.97
C ASP A 297 -25.58 -15.02 21.13
N LEU A 298 -24.39 -14.64 20.66
CA LEU A 298 -24.21 -13.49 19.75
C LEU A 298 -24.80 -13.75 18.35
N ALA A 299 -24.64 -14.94 17.78
CA ALA A 299 -25.19 -15.29 16.48
C ALA A 299 -26.73 -15.23 16.51
N ASP A 300 -27.35 -15.76 17.57
CA ASP A 300 -28.79 -15.68 17.81
C ASP A 300 -29.28 -14.22 17.90
N ASP A 301 -28.53 -13.33 18.59
CA ASP A 301 -28.84 -11.90 18.69
C ASP A 301 -28.86 -11.19 17.32
N TYR A 302 -28.06 -11.68 16.38
CA TYR A 302 -27.96 -11.15 15.01
C TYR A 302 -28.75 -11.98 13.97
N GLY A 303 -29.44 -13.05 14.39
CA GLY A 303 -30.21 -13.91 13.49
C GLY A 303 -29.39 -14.83 12.59
N VAL A 304 -28.10 -15.02 12.89
CA VAL A 304 -27.18 -15.86 12.12
C VAL A 304 -27.25 -17.31 12.59
N THR A 305 -27.31 -18.26 11.67
CA THR A 305 -27.28 -19.70 11.99
C THR A 305 -25.84 -20.21 12.02
N VAL A 306 -25.47 -20.90 13.10
CA VAL A 306 -24.11 -21.44 13.36
C VAL A 306 -24.15 -22.87 13.88
#